data_AF-A0A7T8KBK6-F1
#
_entry.id   AF-A0A7T8KBK6-F1
#
_cell.length_a   1.000
_cell.length_b   1.000
_cell.length_c   1.000
_cell.angle_alpha   90.00
_cell.angle_beta   90.00
_cell.angle_gamma   90.00
#
_symmetry.space_group_name_H-M   'P 1'
#
loop_
_entity.id
_entity.type
_entity.pdbx_description
1 polymer ?
#
loop_
_entity_poly.entity_id
_entity_poly.type
_entity_poly.pdbx_seq_one_letter_code
_entity_poly.pdbx_strand_id
1 'polypeptide(L)'
;FIQDCDRRTELAKKRLAETQEELSAEVGSKAEKVHELAEQIGKKLSSAEQMGAEGKVDESMKLMEEVEDIRKKKGLAEQEYRNSMPASSYQQQKLRVCEVCSAYLGIHDNDRRLADHFGGKLHLGFIKIREKLTELL
;
A
#
# COMPACT_ATOMS: atom_id res chain seq x y z
N PHE A 1 -10.69 -29.83 -14.53
CA PHE A 1 -11.41 -28.54 -14.35
C PHE A 1 -11.15 -27.95 -12.98
N ILE A 2 -11.52 -28.61 -11.87
CA ILE A 2 -11.26 -28.11 -10.50
C ILE A 2 -9.76 -27.92 -10.22
N GLN A 3 -8.92 -28.90 -10.55
CA GLN A 3 -7.46 -28.78 -10.39
C GLN A 3 -6.84 -27.61 -11.18
N ASP A 4 -7.40 -27.27 -12.35
CA ASP A 4 -6.92 -26.10 -13.12
C ASP A 4 -7.35 -24.79 -12.45
N CYS A 5 -8.58 -24.74 -11.92
CA CYS A 5 -9.08 -23.63 -11.10
C CYS A 5 -8.18 -23.43 -9.87
N ASP A 6 -7.85 -24.50 -9.14
CA ASP A 6 -6.96 -24.45 -7.98
C ASP A 6 -5.58 -23.93 -8.37
N ARG A 7 -4.99 -24.46 -9.46
CA ARG A 7 -3.71 -23.97 -9.97
C ARG A 7 -3.76 -22.47 -10.31
N ARG A 8 -4.85 -22.00 -10.93
CA ARG A 8 -5.06 -20.58 -11.25
C ARG A 8 -5.21 -19.72 -10.01
N THR A 9 -5.94 -20.21 -9.00
CA THR A 9 -6.07 -19.53 -7.69
C THR A 9 -4.71 -19.33 -7.06
N GLU A 10 -3.88 -20.37 -6.98
CA GLU A 10 -2.55 -20.27 -6.37
C GLU A 10 -1.61 -19.33 -7.14
N LEU A 11 -1.63 -19.39 -8.48
CA LEU A 11 -0.86 -18.46 -9.31
C LEU A 11 -1.32 -17.01 -9.14
N ALA A 12 -2.63 -16.78 -9.06
CA ALA A 12 -3.20 -15.45 -8.86
C ALA A 12 -2.84 -14.89 -7.48
N LYS A 13 -2.92 -15.70 -6.42
CA LYS A 13 -2.49 -15.32 -5.08
C LYS A 13 -1.01 -14.98 -5.04
N LYS A 14 -0.15 -15.83 -5.63
CA LYS A 14 1.30 -15.60 -5.65
C LYS A 14 1.64 -14.27 -6.33
N ARG A 15 1.08 -14.03 -7.52
CA ARG A 15 1.28 -12.76 -8.25
C ARG A 15 0.79 -11.55 -7.45
N LEU A 16 -0.38 -11.68 -6.81
CA LEU A 16 -0.95 -10.61 -6.02
C LEU A 16 -0.08 -10.31 -4.79
N ALA A 17 0.44 -11.33 -4.12
CA ALA A 17 1.36 -11.18 -3.00
C ALA A 17 2.67 -10.53 -3.42
N GLU A 18 3.30 -10.98 -4.51
CA GLU A 18 4.52 -10.38 -5.06
C GLU A 18 4.32 -8.89 -5.36
N THR A 19 3.21 -8.53 -6.02
CA THR A 19 2.90 -7.13 -6.33
C THR A 19 2.63 -6.31 -5.07
N GLN A 20 1.97 -6.88 -4.06
CA GLN A 20 1.70 -6.22 -2.79
C GLN A 20 2.98 -5.98 -1.98
N GLU A 21 3.90 -6.94 -1.98
CA GLU A 21 5.19 -6.87 -1.29
C GLU A 21 6.15 -5.86 -1.96
N GLU A 22 6.30 -5.92 -3.29
CA GLU A 22 7.11 -4.97 -4.06
C GLU A 22 6.63 -3.53 -3.84
N LEU A 23 5.32 -3.29 -3.90
CA LEU A 23 4.76 -1.98 -3.60
C LEU A 23 5.02 -1.59 -2.15
N SER A 24 4.81 -2.48 -1.18
CA SER A 24 4.99 -2.16 0.24
C SER A 24 6.43 -1.74 0.54
N ALA A 25 7.42 -2.38 -0.08
CA ALA A 25 8.83 -2.06 0.11
C ALA A 25 9.21 -0.72 -0.54
N GLU A 26 8.84 -0.50 -1.81
CA GLU A 26 9.20 0.73 -2.53
C GLU A 26 8.50 1.96 -1.94
N VAL A 27 7.21 1.82 -1.64
CA VAL A 27 6.38 2.87 -1.05
C VAL A 27 6.77 3.12 0.40
N GLY A 28 7.08 2.06 1.14
CA GLY A 28 7.59 2.13 2.51
C GLY A 28 8.85 2.98 2.59
N SER A 29 9.86 2.67 1.77
CA SER A 29 11.12 3.41 1.75
C SER A 29 10.94 4.89 1.38
N LYS A 30 10.07 5.20 0.41
CA LYS A 30 9.76 6.58 0.03
C LYS A 30 8.99 7.33 1.11
N ALA A 31 8.05 6.67 1.80
CA ALA A 31 7.35 7.23 2.94
C ALA A 31 8.30 7.49 4.12
N GLU A 32 9.19 6.56 4.43
CA GLU A 32 10.21 6.69 5.48
C GLU A 32 11.11 7.89 5.22
N LYS A 33 11.55 8.10 3.97
CA LYS A 33 12.36 9.26 3.59
C LYS A 33 11.64 10.60 3.82
N VAL A 34 10.34 10.66 3.53
CA VAL A 34 9.52 11.85 3.84
C VAL A 34 9.42 12.08 5.35
N HIS A 35 9.23 11.00 6.12
CA HIS A 35 9.15 11.06 7.57
C HIS A 35 10.47 11.52 8.20
N GLU A 36 11.61 10.96 7.77
CA GLU A 36 12.94 11.34 8.25
C GLU A 36 13.23 12.82 7.99
N LEU A 37 12.93 13.33 6.78
CA LEU A 37 13.09 14.74 6.45
C LEU A 37 12.19 15.63 7.33
N ALA A 38 10.96 15.20 7.63
CA ALA A 38 10.06 15.92 8.53
C ALA A 38 10.61 15.96 9.97
N GLU A 39 11.18 14.87 10.46
CA GLU A 39 11.80 14.80 11.79
C GLU A 39 13.04 15.71 11.87
N GLN A 40 13.90 15.70 10.84
CA GLN A 40 15.06 16.59 10.75
C GLN A 40 14.66 18.06 10.75
N ILE A 41 13.60 18.43 10.02
CA ILE A 41 13.02 19.78 10.05
C ILE A 41 12.60 20.14 11.47
N GLY A 42 11.87 19.27 12.17
CA GLY A 42 11.43 19.51 13.54
C GLY A 42 12.58 19.73 14.52
N LYS A 43 13.62 18.88 14.46
CA LYS A 43 14.81 19.03 15.30
C LYS A 43 15.54 20.35 15.06
N LYS A 44 15.78 20.71 13.79
CA LYS A 44 16.49 21.96 13.45
C LYS A 44 15.68 23.21 13.76
N LEU A 45 14.36 23.18 13.58
CA LEU A 45 13.47 24.27 14.01
C LEU A 45 13.59 24.51 15.51
N SER A 46 13.51 23.46 16.32
CA SER A 46 13.66 23.57 17.77
C SER A 46 15.03 24.16 18.17
N SER A 47 16.11 23.73 17.52
CA SER A 47 17.44 24.32 17.75
C SER A 47 17.55 25.78 17.30
N ALA A 48 16.94 26.14 16.18
CA ALA A 48 16.92 27.52 15.68
C ALA A 48 16.17 28.45 16.65
N GLU A 49 15.03 28.00 17.19
CA GLU A 49 14.25 28.73 18.18
C GLU A 49 15.04 28.94 19.47
N GLN A 50 15.74 27.91 19.95
CA GLN A 50 16.59 28.01 21.14
C GLN A 50 17.72 29.04 20.95
N MET A 51 18.47 28.95 19.84
CA MET A 51 19.55 29.90 19.53
C MET A 51 19.01 31.34 19.43
N GLY A 52 17.80 31.51 18.88
CA GLY A 52 17.12 32.80 18.82
C GLY A 52 16.78 33.35 20.21
N ALA A 53 16.29 32.49 21.11
CA ALA A 53 15.99 32.86 22.50
C ALA A 53 17.25 33.21 23.31
N GLU A 54 18.38 32.58 23.02
CA GLU A 54 19.70 32.89 23.61
C GLU A 54 20.34 34.18 23.04
N GLY A 55 19.69 34.83 22.07
CA GLY A 55 20.18 36.06 21.42
C GLY A 55 21.23 35.81 20.34
N LYS A 56 21.48 34.56 19.96
CA LYS A 56 22.41 34.16 18.89
C LYS A 56 21.71 34.20 17.53
N VAL A 57 21.35 35.42 17.11
CA VAL A 57 20.52 35.66 15.91
C VAL A 57 21.20 35.12 14.64
N ASP A 58 22.50 35.32 14.47
CA ASP A 58 23.24 34.84 13.29
C ASP A 58 23.23 33.31 13.16
N GLU A 59 23.35 32.58 14.27
CA GLU A 59 23.33 31.12 14.27
C GLU A 59 21.92 30.57 14.04
N SER A 60 20.90 31.22 14.63
CA SER A 60 19.49 30.91 14.38
C SER A 60 19.12 31.10 12.90
N MET A 61 19.58 32.18 12.27
CA MET A 61 19.36 32.43 10.84
C MET A 61 19.99 31.37 9.94
N LYS A 62 21.21 30.91 10.25
CA LYS A 62 21.85 29.80 9.52
C LYS A 62 21.05 28.50 9.61
N LEU A 63 20.59 28.15 10.82
CA LEU A 63 19.75 26.96 11.01
C LEU A 63 18.42 27.06 10.26
N MET A 64 17.83 28.25 10.20
CA MET A 64 16.61 28.49 9.42
C MET A 64 16.82 28.34 7.91
N GLU A 65 17.96 28.79 7.38
CA GLU A 65 18.32 28.55 5.97
C GLU A 65 18.44 27.05 5.67
N GLU A 66 19.08 26.28 6.56
CA GLU A 66 19.16 24.83 6.43
C GLU A 66 17.78 24.15 6.49
N VAL A 67 16.87 24.65 7.34
CA VAL A 67 15.49 24.16 7.42
C VAL A 67 14.76 24.37 6.09
N GLU A 68 14.91 25.53 5.46
CA GLU A 68 14.29 25.83 4.16
C GLU A 68 14.80 24.90 3.06
N ASP A 69 16.09 24.56 3.05
CA ASP A 69 16.63 23.61 2.09
C ASP A 69 16.14 22.18 2.34
N ILE A 70 15.99 21.76 3.60
CA ILE A 70 15.39 20.46 3.92
C ILE A 70 13.90 20.45 3.56
N ARG A 71 13.17 21.57 3.71
CA ARG A 71 11.77 21.71 3.27
C ARG A 71 11.63 21.52 1.76
N LYS A 72 12.52 22.10 0.95
CA LYS A 72 12.56 21.87 -0.51
C LYS A 72 12.78 20.39 -0.83
N LYS A 73 13.77 19.75 -0.18
CA LYS A 73 14.05 18.32 -0.35
C LYS A 73 12.86 17.45 0.05
N LYS A 74 12.17 17.79 1.15
CA LYS A 74 10.94 17.12 1.58
C LYS A 74 9.84 17.25 0.53
N GLY A 75 9.63 18.44 -0.03
CA GLY A 75 8.65 18.65 -1.09
C GLY A 75 8.89 17.77 -2.33
N LEU A 76 10.16 17.62 -2.74
CA LEU A 76 10.55 16.72 -3.83
C LEU A 76 10.30 15.25 -3.47
N ALA A 77 10.68 14.82 -2.25
CA ALA A 77 10.45 13.46 -1.78
C ALA A 77 8.95 13.12 -1.66
N GLU A 78 8.11 14.06 -1.23
CA GLU A 78 6.66 13.90 -1.19
C GLU A 78 6.07 13.78 -2.60
N GLN A 79 6.58 14.55 -3.56
CA GLN A 79 6.16 14.44 -4.96
C GLN A 79 6.56 13.08 -5.54
N GLU A 80 7.77 12.61 -5.26
CA GLU A 80 8.25 11.30 -5.67
C GLU A 80 7.41 10.17 -5.06
N TYR A 81 7.08 10.26 -3.76
CA TYR A 81 6.20 9.33 -3.06
C TYR A 81 4.78 9.30 -3.64
N ARG A 82 4.21 10.47 -3.96
CA ARG A 82 2.89 10.55 -4.60
C ARG A 82 2.91 9.95 -6.01
N ASN A 83 3.99 10.17 -6.75
CA ASN A 83 4.13 9.68 -8.12
C ASN A 83 4.54 8.20 -8.21
N SER A 84 5.15 7.65 -7.17
CA SER A 84 5.54 6.23 -7.12
C SER A 84 4.38 5.27 -6.92
N MET A 85 3.17 5.79 -6.74
CA MET A 85 1.96 4.99 -6.59
C MET A 85 1.02 5.14 -7.79
N PRO A 86 1.16 4.28 -8.82
CA PRO A 86 0.13 4.16 -9.84
C PRO A 86 -1.21 3.79 -9.16
N ALA A 87 -2.28 4.49 -9.53
CA ALA A 87 -3.62 4.20 -9.02
C ALA A 87 -4.02 2.73 -9.22
N SER A 88 -3.55 2.10 -10.30
CA SER A 88 -3.76 0.68 -10.60
C SER A 88 -3.09 -0.27 -9.61
N SER A 89 -1.88 0.04 -9.15
CA SER A 89 -1.13 -0.81 -8.22
C SER A 89 -1.70 -0.71 -6.80
N TYR A 90 -2.13 0.49 -6.41
CA TYR A 90 -2.85 0.69 -5.14
C TYR A 90 -4.21 -0.04 -5.12
N GLN A 91 -4.90 -0.14 -6.26
CA GLN A 91 -6.11 -0.95 -6.37
C GLN A 91 -5.82 -2.43 -6.13
N GLN A 92 -4.71 -2.96 -6.66
CA GLN A 92 -4.31 -4.36 -6.45
C GLN A 92 -3.96 -4.67 -4.98
N GLN A 93 -3.44 -3.70 -4.22
CA GLN A 93 -3.26 -3.86 -2.76
C GLN A 93 -4.57 -4.10 -2.00
N LYS A 94 -5.71 -3.69 -2.56
CA LYS A 94 -7.01 -3.83 -1.93
C LYS A 94 -7.77 -5.08 -2.36
N LEU A 95 -7.12 -5.99 -3.09
CA LEU A 95 -7.74 -7.21 -3.59
C LEU A 95 -7.29 -8.44 -2.80
N ARG A 96 -8.10 -9.49 -2.88
CA ARG A 96 -7.81 -10.88 -2.51
C ARG A 96 -8.41 -11.81 -3.57
N VAL A 97 -7.99 -13.07 -3.60
CA VAL A 97 -8.50 -14.07 -4.55
C VAL A 97 -9.49 -15.01 -3.83
N CYS A 98 -10.59 -15.34 -4.50
CA CYS A 98 -11.55 -16.33 -4.03
C CYS A 98 -11.00 -17.76 -4.17
N GLU A 99 -11.06 -18.55 -3.10
CA GLU A 99 -10.64 -19.97 -3.11
C GLU A 99 -11.51 -20.86 -4.01
N VAL A 100 -12.79 -20.50 -4.16
CA VAL A 100 -13.77 -21.36 -4.83
C VAL A 100 -13.71 -21.18 -6.34
N CYS A 101 -13.75 -19.92 -6.80
CA CYS A 101 -13.95 -19.55 -8.20
C CYS A 101 -12.81 -18.72 -8.82
N SER A 102 -11.70 -18.51 -8.10
CA SER A 102 -10.51 -17.77 -8.54
C SER A 102 -10.72 -16.30 -8.92
N ALA A 103 -11.90 -15.72 -8.67
CA ALA A 103 -12.17 -14.32 -8.95
C ALA A 103 -11.54 -13.41 -7.87
N TYR A 104 -11.15 -12.19 -8.25
CA TYR A 104 -10.69 -11.18 -7.30
C TYR A 104 -11.86 -10.54 -6.55
N LEU A 105 -11.68 -10.31 -5.25
CA LEU A 105 -12.59 -9.54 -4.39
C LEU A 105 -11.84 -8.40 -3.73
N GLY A 106 -12.53 -7.31 -3.43
CA GLY A 106 -12.00 -6.29 -2.53
C GLY A 106 -11.93 -6.80 -1.09
N ILE A 107 -10.84 -6.45 -0.39
CA ILE A 107 -10.68 -6.71 1.05
C ILE A 107 -11.72 -5.92 1.85
N HIS A 108 -12.11 -4.74 1.35
CA HIS A 108 -13.03 -3.80 1.98
C HIS A 108 -14.40 -3.74 1.28
N ASP A 109 -14.75 -4.77 0.51
CA ASP A 109 -16.07 -4.83 -0.10
C ASP A 109 -17.14 -4.97 1.00
N ASN A 110 -18.25 -4.25 0.84
CA ASN A 110 -19.38 -4.31 1.75
C ASN A 110 -20.21 -5.60 1.56
N ASP A 111 -21.05 -5.90 2.54
CA ASP A 111 -21.86 -7.13 2.57
C ASP A 111 -22.71 -7.32 1.31
N ARG A 112 -23.22 -6.25 0.72
CA ARG A 112 -24.00 -6.32 -0.52
C ARG A 112 -23.16 -6.83 -1.70
N ARG A 113 -21.95 -6.30 -1.89
CA ARG A 113 -21.03 -6.79 -2.93
C ARG A 113 -20.55 -8.21 -2.68
N LEU A 114 -20.29 -8.56 -1.43
CA LEU A 114 -19.92 -9.91 -1.05
C LEU A 114 -21.07 -10.90 -1.33
N ALA A 115 -22.31 -10.53 -1.03
CA ALA A 115 -23.49 -11.32 -1.34
C ALA A 115 -23.64 -11.56 -2.85
N ASP A 116 -23.42 -10.53 -3.68
CA ASP A 116 -23.47 -10.66 -5.14
C ASP A 116 -22.38 -11.63 -5.66
N HIS A 117 -21.20 -11.65 -5.05
CA HIS A 117 -20.15 -12.61 -5.37
C HIS A 117 -20.53 -14.04 -4.96
N PHE A 118 -20.85 -14.26 -3.69
CA PHE A 118 -21.10 -15.60 -3.14
C PHE A 118 -22.40 -16.22 -3.67
N GLY A 119 -23.42 -15.39 -3.93
CA GLY A 119 -24.66 -15.79 -4.60
C GLY A 119 -24.56 -15.85 -6.13
N GLY A 120 -23.40 -15.52 -6.70
CA GLY A 120 -23.18 -15.51 -8.13
C GLY A 120 -23.15 -16.91 -8.75
N LYS A 121 -23.66 -17.05 -9.98
CA LYS A 121 -23.73 -18.33 -10.71
C LYS A 121 -22.38 -19.03 -10.86
N LEU A 122 -21.32 -18.25 -11.06
CA LEU A 122 -19.95 -18.78 -11.18
C LEU A 122 -19.50 -19.41 -9.86
N HIS A 123 -19.62 -18.67 -8.75
CA HIS A 123 -19.22 -19.12 -7.43
C HIS A 123 -20.01 -20.36 -7.01
N LEU A 124 -21.35 -20.28 -7.06
CA LEU A 124 -22.24 -21.39 -6.75
C LEU A 124 -22.02 -22.61 -7.66
N GLY A 125 -21.68 -22.38 -8.94
CA GLY A 125 -21.36 -23.46 -9.89
C GLY A 125 -20.10 -24.23 -9.47
N PHE A 126 -19.04 -23.52 -9.08
CA PHE A 126 -17.82 -24.15 -8.58
C PHE A 126 -18.04 -24.91 -7.27
N ILE A 127 -18.88 -24.41 -6.36
CA ILE A 127 -19.28 -25.15 -5.15
C ILE A 127 -19.90 -26.49 -5.54
N LYS A 128 -20.94 -26.48 -6.38
CA LYS A 128 -21.65 -27.70 -6.81
C LYS A 128 -20.71 -28.71 -7.48
N ILE A 129 -19.78 -28.24 -8.32
CA ILE A 129 -18.82 -29.13 -8.99
C ILE A 129 -17.85 -29.75 -7.97
N ARG A 130 -17.37 -28.96 -6.98
CA ARG A 130 -16.49 -29.47 -5.92
C ARG A 130 -17.20 -30.47 -5.02
N GLU A 131 -18.41 -30.17 -4.58
CA GLU A 131 -19.25 -31.10 -3.80
C GLU A 131 -19.45 -32.40 -4.57
N LYS A 132 -19.81 -32.31 -5.85
CA LYS A 132 -20.02 -33.51 -6.67
C LYS A 132 -18.74 -34.31 -6.89
N LEU A 133 -17.59 -33.65 -6.97
CA LEU A 133 -16.30 -34.34 -7.03
C LEU A 133 -16.01 -35.10 -5.73
N THR A 134 -16.32 -34.51 -4.57
CA THR A 134 -16.15 -35.17 -3.26
C THR A 134 -17.07 -36.37 -3.10
N GLU A 135 -18.30 -36.33 -3.61
CA GLU A 135 -19.21 -37.49 -3.58
C GLU A 135 -18.74 -38.67 -4.43
N LEU A 136 -17.87 -38.42 -5.42
CA LEU A 136 -17.39 -39.42 -6.38
C LEU A 136 -15.99 -39.96 -6.04
N LEU A 137 -15.33 -39.38 -5.03
CA LEU A 137 -14.04 -39.80 -4.51
C LEU A 137 -14.23 -40.63 -3.23
#